data_AF-A0ABD2QST0-F1
#
_entry.id   AF-A0ABD2QST0-F1
#
_cell.length_a   1.000
_cell.length_b   1.000
_cell.length_c   1.000
_cell.angle_alpha   90.00
_cell.angle_beta   90.00
_cell.angle_gamma   90.00
#
_symmetry.space_group_name_H-M   'P 1'
#
loop_
_entity.id
_entity.type
_entity.pdbx_description
1 polymer ?
#
loop_
_entity_poly.entity_id
_entity_poly.type
_entity_poly.pdbx_seq_one_letter_code
_entity_poly.pdbx_strand_id
1 'polypeptide(L)'
;MMEKFLPVGRFDDFRCSGDSILLLSGAPSSGKTSLVFQFAINSATASAGSVVFICNRRKLESKPPYLAQGIDPSSDVINRIQMKYVEDEEGIKKYFAAFHMHDPAPVSVIIDDFADFFDQGNCQERYNNTRGRDLAMVRVLALCRNAILCAK
;
A
#
# COMPACT_ATOMS: atom_id res chain seq x y z
N MET A 1 -6.47 -22.53 15.81
CA MET A 1 -6.54 -22.52 14.34
C MET A 1 -7.24 -21.23 13.94
N MET A 2 -6.51 -20.13 13.74
CA MET A 2 -7.11 -18.90 13.23
C MET A 2 -7.18 -19.03 11.71
N GLU A 3 -8.40 -19.04 11.19
CA GLU A 3 -8.67 -18.98 9.77
C GLU A 3 -8.06 -17.70 9.19
N LYS A 4 -7.56 -17.79 7.96
CA LYS A 4 -7.00 -16.67 7.20
C LYS A 4 -8.04 -15.54 7.18
N PHE A 5 -7.83 -14.48 7.97
CA PHE A 5 -8.75 -13.34 8.08
C PHE A 5 -9.01 -12.65 6.74
N LEU A 6 -8.14 -12.88 5.75
CA LEU A 6 -8.42 -12.67 4.34
C LEU A 6 -8.04 -13.96 3.60
N PRO A 7 -8.99 -14.68 2.98
CA PRO A 7 -8.63 -15.78 2.12
C PRO A 7 -7.89 -15.19 0.93
N VAL A 8 -6.60 -15.53 0.79
CA VAL A 8 -5.82 -15.24 -0.43
C VAL A 8 -6.58 -15.71 -1.69
N GLY A 9 -7.43 -16.74 -1.57
CA GLY A 9 -8.26 -17.27 -2.64
C GLY A 9 -9.70 -16.75 -2.76
N ARG A 10 -10.17 -15.79 -1.94
CA ARG A 10 -11.48 -15.13 -2.18
C ARG A 10 -11.36 -13.84 -2.98
N PHE A 11 -10.13 -13.40 -3.22
CA PHE A 11 -9.79 -12.49 -4.32
C PHE A 11 -9.60 -13.23 -5.65
N ASP A 12 -9.75 -14.57 -5.72
CA ASP A 12 -9.79 -15.26 -7.02
C ASP A 12 -11.03 -14.89 -7.86
N ASP A 13 -12.12 -14.43 -7.24
CA ASP A 13 -13.25 -13.80 -7.97
C ASP A 13 -12.89 -12.37 -8.45
N PHE A 14 -11.80 -11.79 -7.93
CA PHE A 14 -11.12 -10.61 -8.48
C PHE A 14 -9.92 -11.01 -9.34
N ARG A 15 -10.00 -12.12 -10.08
CA ARG A 15 -9.20 -12.35 -11.31
C ARG A 15 -9.59 -11.35 -12.42
N CYS A 16 -9.68 -10.06 -12.09
CA CYS A 16 -9.37 -9.02 -13.05
C CYS A 16 -7.84 -8.84 -12.97
N SER A 17 -7.15 -9.46 -13.93
CA SER A 17 -5.86 -9.04 -14.52
C SER A 17 -5.08 -8.06 -13.67
N GLY A 18 -3.95 -8.44 -13.06
CA GLY A 18 -2.77 -7.62 -12.63
C GLY A 18 -2.89 -6.15 -12.15
N ASP A 19 -4.07 -5.56 -12.10
CA ASP A 19 -4.36 -4.15 -12.45
C ASP A 19 -5.45 -3.56 -11.53
N SER A 20 -5.86 -4.32 -10.50
CA SER A 20 -6.92 -3.91 -9.58
C SER A 20 -6.35 -3.09 -8.42
N ILE A 21 -6.90 -1.88 -8.24
CA ILE A 21 -6.65 -1.05 -7.06
C ILE A 21 -7.72 -1.35 -6.03
N LEU A 22 -7.31 -1.71 -4.82
CA LEU A 22 -8.19 -1.89 -3.66
C LEU A 22 -8.00 -0.75 -2.67
N LEU A 23 -9.10 -0.15 -2.21
CA LEU A 23 -9.10 0.83 -1.13
C LEU A 23 -9.74 0.23 0.12
N LEU A 24 -9.01 0.27 1.23
CA LEU A 24 -9.52 -0.11 2.55
C LEU A 24 -9.85 1.15 3.34
N SER A 25 -11.11 1.29 3.78
CA SER A 25 -11.58 2.42 4.59
C SER A 25 -12.24 1.93 5.88
N GLY A 26 -12.20 2.76 6.92
CA GLY A 26 -12.76 2.44 8.22
C GLY A 26 -12.38 3.47 9.29
N ALA A 27 -13.11 3.49 10.40
CA ALA A 27 -12.91 4.41 11.51
C ALA A 27 -11.46 4.37 12.08
N PRO A 28 -11.00 5.42 12.77
CA PRO A 28 -9.73 5.37 13.50
C PRO A 28 -9.67 4.15 14.42
N SER A 29 -8.49 3.53 14.54
CA SER A 29 -8.25 2.34 15.38
C SER A 29 -9.03 1.07 15.01
N SER A 30 -9.66 0.99 13.84
CA SER A 30 -10.36 -0.21 13.37
C SER A 30 -9.45 -1.36 12.90
N GLY A 31 -8.12 -1.26 13.11
CA GLY A 31 -7.15 -2.30 12.74
C GLY A 31 -6.69 -2.30 11.27
N LYS A 32 -6.94 -1.23 10.50
CA LYS A 32 -6.57 -1.14 9.06
C LYS A 32 -5.08 -1.40 8.82
N THR A 33 -4.21 -0.68 9.53
CA THR A 33 -2.75 -0.82 9.42
C THR A 33 -2.29 -2.26 9.67
N SER A 34 -2.80 -2.91 10.72
CA SER A 34 -2.52 -4.32 10.99
C SER A 34 -3.05 -5.24 9.89
N LEU A 35 -4.23 -4.96 9.33
CA LEU A 35 -4.84 -5.75 8.27
C LEU A 35 -4.04 -5.66 6.96
N VAL A 36 -3.63 -4.46 6.55
CA VAL A 36 -2.82 -4.27 5.33
C VAL A 36 -1.39 -4.79 5.52
N PHE A 37 -0.85 -4.73 6.74
CA PHE A 37 0.44 -5.36 7.04
C PHE A 37 0.34 -6.89 6.99
N GLN A 38 -0.74 -7.47 7.51
CA GLN A 38 -0.99 -8.90 7.37
C GLN A 38 -1.18 -9.32 5.92
N PHE A 39 -1.84 -8.48 5.11
CA PHE A 39 -1.94 -8.68 3.68
C PHE A 39 -0.55 -8.70 3.01
N ALA A 40 0.37 -7.79 3.40
CA ALA A 40 1.74 -7.80 2.90
C ALA A 40 2.46 -9.13 3.16
N ILE A 41 2.34 -9.66 4.39
CA ILE A 41 2.89 -10.95 4.79
C ILE A 41 2.28 -12.08 3.95
N ASN A 42 0.96 -12.10 3.78
CA ASN A 42 0.28 -13.10 2.98
C ASN A 42 0.72 -13.05 1.51
N SER A 43 0.89 -11.86 0.92
CA SER A 43 1.40 -11.67 -0.44
C SER A 43 2.83 -12.18 -0.61
N ALA A 44 3.71 -11.87 0.35
CA ALA A 44 5.11 -12.32 0.38
C ALA A 44 5.26 -13.82 0.68
N THR A 45 4.24 -14.44 1.27
CA THR A 45 4.18 -15.89 1.53
C THR A 45 3.65 -16.66 0.32
N ALA A 46 2.61 -16.12 -0.34
CA ALA A 46 1.98 -16.75 -1.50
C ALA A 46 2.83 -16.68 -2.77
N SER A 47 3.74 -15.70 -2.85
CA SER A 47 4.65 -15.51 -3.98
C SER A 47 6.10 -15.45 -3.49
N ALA A 48 7.05 -15.83 -4.35
CA ALA A 48 8.48 -15.62 -4.06
C ALA A 48 8.96 -14.19 -4.33
N GLY A 49 8.07 -13.29 -4.76
CA GLY A 49 8.39 -11.92 -5.15
C GLY A 49 8.43 -10.94 -3.97
N SER A 50 8.92 -9.73 -4.24
CA SER A 50 8.98 -8.66 -3.26
C SER A 50 7.63 -7.94 -3.10
N VAL A 51 7.35 -7.47 -1.90
CA VAL A 51 6.18 -6.65 -1.57
C VAL A 51 6.69 -5.29 -1.12
N VAL A 52 6.11 -4.20 -1.60
CA VAL A 52 6.48 -2.85 -1.15
C VAL A 52 5.41 -2.29 -0.23
N PHE A 53 5.82 -1.86 0.97
CA PHE A 53 4.95 -1.26 1.97
C PHE A 53 5.33 0.21 2.17
N ILE A 54 4.53 1.09 1.58
CA ILE A 54 4.69 2.55 1.64
C ILE A 54 3.93 3.07 2.86
N CYS A 55 4.61 3.81 3.73
CA CYS A 55 4.00 4.36 4.94
C CYS A 55 4.73 5.61 5.44
N ASN A 56 4.10 6.34 6.38
CA ASN A 56 4.79 7.38 7.12
C ASN A 56 5.56 6.76 8.30
N ARG A 57 6.87 7.04 8.40
CA ARG A 57 7.74 6.43 9.42
C ARG A 57 7.28 6.73 10.84
N ARG A 58 6.97 7.99 11.14
CA ARG A 58 6.59 8.43 12.49
C ARG A 58 5.29 7.76 12.93
N LYS A 59 4.33 7.62 12.02
CA LYS A 59 3.06 6.95 12.32
C LYS A 59 3.25 5.48 12.63
N LEU A 60 4.00 4.78 11.77
CA LEU A 60 4.30 3.37 11.96
C LEU A 60 5.05 3.12 13.29
N GLU A 61 6.04 3.93 13.61
CA GLU A 61 6.82 3.80 14.86
C GLU A 61 5.97 4.13 16.10
N SER A 62 5.05 5.10 16.01
CA SER A 62 4.20 5.47 17.14
C SER A 62 3.08 4.46 17.43
N LYS A 63 2.61 3.74 16.40
CA LYS A 63 1.53 2.74 16.50
C LYS A 63 1.83 1.58 15.54
N PRO A 64 2.74 0.67 15.90
CA PRO A 64 3.13 -0.43 15.03
C PRO A 64 1.94 -1.38 14.78
N PRO A 65 1.88 -2.02 13.59
CA PRO A 65 0.87 -3.01 13.30
C PRO A 65 0.98 -4.19 14.26
N TYR A 66 -0.16 -4.78 14.60
CA TYR A 66 -0.19 -6.06 15.29
C TYR A 66 0.24 -7.16 14.32
N LEU A 67 1.28 -7.90 14.67
CA LEU A 67 1.71 -9.08 13.92
C LEU A 67 0.76 -10.25 14.20
N ALA A 68 0.36 -10.98 13.17
CA ALA A 68 -0.36 -12.23 13.40
C ALA A 68 0.54 -13.24 14.12
N GLN A 69 -0.06 -13.98 15.04
CA GLN A 69 0.61 -15.07 15.73
C GLN A 69 1.02 -16.16 14.72
N GLY A 70 2.26 -16.63 14.80
CA GLY A 70 2.75 -17.76 13.99
C GLY A 70 3.60 -17.39 12.78
N ILE A 71 4.03 -16.13 12.64
CA ILE A 71 5.12 -15.79 11.70
C ILE A 71 6.42 -16.27 12.32
N ASP A 72 7.09 -17.20 11.65
CA ASP A 72 8.42 -17.65 12.03
C ASP A 72 9.43 -16.51 11.76
N PRO A 73 10.12 -15.97 12.79
CA PRO A 73 11.15 -14.95 12.62
C PRO A 73 12.32 -15.39 11.75
N SER A 74 12.53 -16.71 11.60
CA SER A 74 13.55 -17.28 10.73
C SER A 74 13.14 -17.36 9.26
N SER A 75 11.86 -17.08 8.95
CA SER A 75 11.36 -17.09 7.57
C SER A 75 11.78 -15.83 6.81
N ASP A 76 12.18 -16.01 5.55
CA ASP A 76 12.53 -14.91 4.64
C ASP A 76 11.33 -14.05 4.21
N VAL A 77 10.12 -14.35 4.68
CA VAL A 77 8.90 -13.64 4.29
C VAL A 77 8.99 -12.17 4.63
N ILE A 78 9.48 -11.84 5.84
CA ILE A 78 9.64 -10.44 6.27
C ILE A 78 10.69 -9.73 5.43
N ASN A 79 11.78 -10.42 5.06
CA ASN A 79 12.86 -9.86 4.23
C ASN A 79 12.38 -9.47 2.81
N ARG A 80 11.28 -10.07 2.34
CA ARG A 80 10.66 -9.72 1.04
C ARG A 80 9.76 -8.49 1.13
N ILE A 81 9.41 -8.02 2.33
CA ILE A 81 8.61 -6.81 2.52
C ILE A 81 9.56 -5.60 2.61
N GLN A 82 9.62 -4.83 1.53
CA GLN A 82 10.41 -3.62 1.45
C GLN A 82 9.63 -2.43 2.01
N MET A 83 10.11 -1.89 3.13
CA MET A 83 9.53 -0.70 3.76
C MET A 83 9.99 0.56 3.03
N LYS A 84 9.05 1.35 2.52
CA LYS A 84 9.33 2.66 1.91
C LYS A 84 8.68 3.77 2.71
N TYR A 85 9.50 4.58 3.36
CA TYR A 85 9.01 5.72 4.12
C TYR A 85 8.87 6.94 3.23
N VAL A 86 7.65 7.52 3.20
CA VAL A 86 7.35 8.76 2.49
C VAL A 86 6.60 9.71 3.43
N GLU A 87 6.71 11.01 3.18
CA GLU A 87 6.10 12.04 4.04
C GLU A 87 4.88 12.70 3.40
N ASP A 88 4.81 12.77 2.06
CA ASP A 88 3.82 13.55 1.32
C ASP A 88 3.45 12.94 -0.05
N GLU A 89 2.51 13.61 -0.74
CA GLU A 89 2.07 13.33 -2.10
C GLU A 89 3.25 13.20 -3.08
N GLU A 90 4.22 14.11 -3.02
CA GLU A 90 5.41 14.13 -3.87
C GLU A 90 6.29 12.88 -3.66
N GLY A 91 6.39 12.36 -2.44
CA GLY A 91 7.07 11.10 -2.14
C GLY A 91 6.47 9.90 -2.87
N ILE A 92 5.14 9.80 -2.89
CA ILE A 92 4.42 8.74 -3.63
C ILE A 92 4.69 8.89 -5.14
N LYS A 93 4.56 10.11 -5.67
CA LYS A 93 4.80 10.39 -7.10
C LYS A 93 6.22 10.01 -7.52
N LYS A 94 7.23 10.35 -6.73
CA LYS A 94 8.64 10.01 -7.02
C LYS A 94 8.86 8.51 -7.04
N TYR A 95 8.28 7.78 -6.10
CA TYR A 95 8.35 6.32 -6.09
C TYR A 95 7.76 5.73 -7.38
N PHE A 96 6.53 6.11 -7.74
CA PHE A 96 5.88 5.56 -8.92
C PHE A 96 6.46 6.04 -10.26
N ALA A 97 7.07 7.23 -10.30
CA ALA A 97 7.81 7.69 -11.48
C ALA A 97 9.02 6.78 -11.80
N ALA A 98 9.64 6.21 -10.76
CA ALA A 98 10.75 5.26 -10.87
C ALA A 98 10.29 3.80 -10.89
N PHE A 99 8.97 3.51 -10.94
CA PHE A 99 8.46 2.14 -10.76
C PHE A 99 9.00 1.17 -11.80
N HIS A 100 9.23 1.64 -13.03
CA HIS A 100 9.82 0.88 -14.13
C HIS A 100 11.26 0.39 -13.88
N MET A 101 11.92 0.87 -12.82
CA MET A 101 13.26 0.44 -12.42
C MET A 101 13.26 -0.82 -11.55
N HIS A 102 12.09 -1.30 -11.09
CA HIS A 102 11.98 -2.57 -10.37
C HIS A 102 12.03 -3.74 -11.35
N ASP A 103 13.07 -4.58 -11.22
CA ASP A 103 13.23 -5.82 -11.99
C ASP A 103 13.68 -6.96 -11.05
N PRO A 104 12.82 -7.95 -10.75
CA PRO A 104 11.42 -8.04 -11.15
C PRO A 104 10.52 -7.02 -10.41
N ALA A 105 9.39 -6.65 -11.01
CA ALA A 105 8.39 -5.79 -10.37
C ALA A 105 7.85 -6.42 -9.07
N PRO A 106 7.51 -5.61 -8.05
CA PRO A 106 6.94 -6.13 -6.82
C PRO A 106 5.55 -6.73 -7.06
N VAL A 107 5.25 -7.82 -6.37
CA VAL A 107 3.97 -8.55 -6.51
C VAL A 107 2.80 -7.77 -5.93
N SER A 108 3.06 -6.86 -5.00
CA SER A 108 2.07 -5.91 -4.49
C SER A 108 2.75 -4.65 -3.96
N VAL A 109 2.07 -3.52 -4.13
CA VAL A 109 2.42 -2.24 -3.52
C VAL A 109 1.27 -1.82 -2.61
N ILE A 110 1.57 -1.63 -1.33
CA ILE A 110 0.61 -1.30 -0.28
C ILE A 110 0.94 0.10 0.22
N ILE A 111 -0.06 0.97 0.31
CA ILE A 111 0.09 2.32 0.86
C ILE A 111 -0.79 2.43 2.10
N ASP A 112 -0.15 2.45 3.26
CA ASP A 112 -0.84 2.62 4.54
C ASP A 112 -1.20 4.09 4.76
N ASP A 113 -2.41 4.34 5.30
CA ASP A 113 -2.97 5.68 5.52
C ASP A 113 -2.87 6.62 4.29
N PHE A 114 -3.20 6.11 3.09
CA PHE A 114 -3.07 6.84 1.81
C PHE A 114 -3.61 8.29 1.84
N ALA A 115 -4.77 8.51 2.48
CA ALA A 115 -5.39 9.83 2.53
C ALA A 115 -4.53 10.87 3.27
N ASP A 116 -3.66 10.43 4.18
CA ASP A 116 -2.90 11.31 5.06
C ASP A 116 -1.66 11.94 4.40
N PHE A 117 -1.29 11.49 3.19
CA PHE A 117 -0.24 12.13 2.39
C PHE A 117 -0.71 13.41 1.68
N PHE A 118 -2.01 13.72 1.76
CA PHE A 118 -2.62 14.85 1.07
C PHE A 118 -3.11 15.88 2.09
N ASP A 119 -2.37 16.98 2.21
CA ASP A 119 -2.76 18.11 3.05
C ASP A 119 -3.95 18.87 2.45
N GLN A 120 -5.00 19.07 3.24
CA GLN A 120 -6.24 19.66 2.73
C GLN A 120 -6.07 21.11 2.29
N GLY A 121 -5.34 21.93 3.05
CA GLY A 121 -5.16 23.36 2.74
C GLY A 121 -4.36 23.54 1.46
N ASN A 122 -3.22 22.85 1.38
CA ASN A 122 -2.35 22.87 0.21
C ASN A 122 -3.06 22.37 -1.05
N CYS A 123 -3.84 21.29 -0.94
CA CYS A 123 -4.59 20.78 -2.09
C CYS A 123 -5.71 21.74 -2.53
N GLN A 124 -6.43 22.36 -1.60
CA GLN A 124 -7.50 23.32 -1.94
C GLN A 124 -6.95 24.56 -2.64
N GLU A 125 -5.82 25.09 -2.17
CA GLU A 125 -5.12 26.23 -2.79
C GLU A 125 -4.59 25.86 -4.18
N ARG A 126 -3.85 24.75 -4.29
CA ARG A 126 -3.25 24.27 -5.56
C ARG A 126 -4.28 24.09 -6.68
N TYR A 127 -5.48 23.61 -6.34
CA TYR A 127 -6.54 23.34 -7.31
C TYR A 127 -7.63 24.41 -7.37
N ASN A 128 -7.54 25.45 -6.53
CA ASN A 128 -8.58 26.46 -6.33
C ASN A 128 -9.99 25.83 -6.21
N ASN A 129 -10.10 24.77 -5.42
CA ASN A 129 -11.29 23.92 -5.35
C ASN A 129 -11.46 23.32 -3.96
N THR A 130 -12.66 23.39 -3.39
CA THR A 130 -12.99 22.84 -2.06
C THR A 130 -12.75 21.32 -1.97
N ARG A 131 -12.82 20.60 -3.10
CA ARG A 131 -12.49 19.17 -3.25
C ARG A 131 -11.07 18.92 -3.76
N GLY A 132 -10.15 19.88 -3.58
CA GLY A 132 -8.77 19.77 -4.03
C GLY A 132 -8.08 18.51 -3.53
N ARG A 133 -8.35 18.09 -2.28
CA ARG A 133 -7.79 16.85 -1.69
C ARG A 133 -8.26 15.60 -2.42
N ASP A 134 -9.56 15.48 -2.68
CA ASP A 134 -10.13 14.36 -3.43
C ASP A 134 -9.51 14.29 -4.85
N LEU A 135 -9.36 15.44 -5.49
CA LEU A 135 -8.76 15.54 -6.83
C LEU A 135 -7.29 15.10 -6.82
N ALA A 136 -6.52 15.49 -5.79
CA ALA A 136 -5.14 15.06 -5.60
C ALA A 136 -5.04 13.54 -5.45
N MET A 137 -5.87 12.97 -4.57
CA MET A 137 -5.94 11.53 -4.32
C MET A 137 -6.22 10.74 -5.60
N VAL A 138 -7.26 11.13 -6.36
CA VAL A 138 -7.63 10.44 -7.61
C VAL A 138 -6.52 10.55 -8.66
N ARG A 139 -5.87 11.72 -8.78
CA ARG A 139 -4.74 11.90 -9.71
C ARG A 139 -3.56 11.01 -9.36
N VAL A 140 -3.22 10.89 -8.07
CA VAL A 140 -2.16 9.99 -7.63
C VAL A 140 -2.54 8.54 -7.84
N LEU A 141 -3.76 8.11 -7.52
CA LEU A 141 -4.22 6.74 -7.80
C LEU A 141 -4.13 6.41 -9.30
N ALA A 142 -4.51 7.34 -10.17
CA ALA A 142 -4.37 7.17 -11.62
C ALA A 142 -2.90 7.08 -12.05
N LEU A 143 -2.02 7.89 -11.46
CA LEU A 143 -0.57 7.82 -11.68
C LEU A 143 0.00 6.46 -11.25
N CYS A 144 -0.38 5.96 -10.06
CA CYS A 144 0.05 4.66 -9.56
C CYS A 144 -0.38 3.54 -10.52
N ARG A 145 -1.65 3.58 -10.96
CA ARG A 145 -2.19 2.61 -11.92
C ARG A 145 -1.40 2.61 -13.23
N ASN A 146 -1.16 3.79 -13.79
CA ASN A 146 -0.43 3.92 -15.04
C ASN A 146 1.01 3.44 -14.91
N ALA A 147 1.69 3.76 -13.81
CA ALA A 147 3.04 3.30 -13.54
C ALA A 147 3.12 1.76 -13.46
N ILE A 148 2.14 1.11 -12.83
CA ILE A 148 2.04 -0.35 -12.76
C ILE A 148 1.80 -0.95 -14.16
N LEU A 149 0.86 -0.40 -14.93
CA LEU A 149 0.55 -0.88 -16.29
C LEU A 149 1.69 -0.69 -17.29
N CYS A 150 2.55 0.31 -17.08
CA CYS A 150 3.68 0.60 -17.95
C CYS A 150 4.99 -0.07 -17.50
N ALA A 151 5.06 -0.61 -16.28
CA ALA A 151 6.18 -1.44 -15.86
C ALA A 151 6.08 -2.81 -16.54
N LYS A 152 7.20 -3.30 -17.06
CA LYS A 152 7.30 -4.54 -17.82
C LYS A 152 7.53 -5.74 -16.92
#